data_AF-A0A7D5M4M0-F1
#
_entry.id   AF-A0A7D5M4M0-F1
#
_cell.length_a   1.000
_cell.length_b   1.000
_cell.length_c   1.000
_cell.angle_alpha   90.00
_cell.angle_beta   90.00
_cell.angle_gamma   90.00
#
_symmetry.space_group_name_H-M   'P 1'
#
loop_
_entity.id
_entity.type
_entity.pdbx_description
1 polymer ?
#
loop_
_entity_poly.entity_id
_entity_poly.type
_entity_poly.pdbx_seq_one_letter_code
_entity_poly.pdbx_strand_id
1 'polypeptide(L)'
;MSVNHHLLAKTATDSILKKFKEGNWKCCGNIGTNFYRTGVDASFPSPDAAFYDNGNKIMVSFEFKPPTENKRGILTGLGQSIAYLKTSSISYLIIPKKLEDFDLQDYMKNLFSNLVGGKLPIGLIAYDNDHPSEVSVIHNVDSLLEVKKFNQISEGRFWAKHQDLPIPLFHLILHCYYLKKIGKVPGDAFADCWKNYLFKSNSLKTLEPTDVKDIRDEVIKTLAGSKNIRFLEKNLKKAKKLSGEKQKEAISKLKKDSNTEFVGDNYYNSLKKNFVTFLKHVGLVESTGNLTEYGVKLYHLGLMNGPNSKIFQDYFLKCVLETGRHLDLIFDIDGLCNEYRGKMTTKEITSKMNDDYEKGGMIKRNPNRNAGKTSRVGFLKYEFILWRSLSLIEKTKGKPDISFNWKKITEVCSLPEL
;
A
#
# COMPACT_ATOMS: atom_id res chain seq x y z
N MET A 1 -15.50 9.07 -12.15
CA MET A 1 -14.76 10.24 -11.64
C MET A 1 -13.51 9.85 -10.85
N SER A 2 -13.52 8.84 -9.97
CA SER A 2 -12.34 8.45 -9.16
C SER A 2 -11.12 8.03 -10.00
N VAL A 3 -11.30 7.18 -11.02
CA VAL A 3 -10.18 6.66 -11.84
C VAL A 3 -9.41 7.77 -12.56
N ASN A 4 -10.11 8.79 -13.08
CA ASN A 4 -9.45 9.91 -13.77
C ASN A 4 -8.64 10.75 -12.78
N HIS A 5 -9.21 11.07 -11.61
CA HIS A 5 -8.48 11.75 -10.54
C HIS A 5 -7.20 10.99 -10.14
N HIS A 6 -7.31 9.68 -9.91
CA HIS A 6 -6.17 8.83 -9.57
C HIS A 6 -5.09 8.84 -10.66
N LEU A 7 -5.47 8.73 -11.93
CA LEU A 7 -4.52 8.74 -13.05
C LEU A 7 -3.80 10.10 -13.17
N LEU A 8 -4.54 11.20 -13.04
CA LEU A 8 -3.96 12.55 -13.07
C LEU A 8 -2.99 12.76 -11.90
N ALA A 9 -3.41 12.43 -10.69
CA ALA A 9 -2.58 12.55 -9.48
C ALA A 9 -1.30 11.71 -9.59
N LYS A 10 -1.42 10.46 -10.05
CA LYS A 10 -0.27 9.58 -10.30
C LYS A 10 0.67 10.18 -11.34
N THR A 11 0.15 10.61 -12.48
CA THR A 11 0.95 11.14 -13.60
C THR A 11 1.74 12.38 -13.18
N ALA A 12 1.09 13.31 -12.49
CA ALA A 12 1.75 14.51 -11.98
C ALA A 12 2.81 14.15 -10.92
N THR A 13 2.47 13.34 -9.93
CA THR A 13 3.39 12.98 -8.83
C THR A 13 4.59 12.15 -9.29
N ASP A 14 4.42 11.24 -10.25
CA ASP A 14 5.54 10.49 -10.83
C ASP A 14 6.48 11.41 -11.62
N SER A 15 5.93 12.39 -12.36
CA SER A 15 6.74 13.40 -13.05
C SER A 15 7.52 14.28 -12.06
N ILE A 16 6.87 14.71 -10.97
CA ILE A 16 7.52 15.47 -9.90
C ILE A 16 8.68 14.66 -9.30
N LEU A 17 8.44 13.39 -8.94
CA LEU A 17 9.49 12.52 -8.39
C LEU A 17 10.65 12.39 -9.36
N LYS A 18 10.37 12.14 -10.65
CA LYS A 18 11.38 12.05 -11.70
C LYS A 18 12.24 13.32 -11.76
N LYS A 19 11.63 14.52 -11.76
CA LYS A 19 12.38 15.79 -11.77
C LYS A 19 13.27 15.98 -10.55
N PHE A 20 12.83 15.55 -9.36
CA PHE A 20 13.70 15.53 -8.17
C PHE A 20 14.83 14.51 -8.30
N LYS A 21 14.54 13.29 -8.77
CA LYS A 21 15.52 12.20 -8.95
C LYS A 21 16.63 12.56 -9.95
N GLU A 22 16.27 13.26 -11.02
CA GLU A 22 17.20 13.73 -12.05
C GLU A 22 18.01 14.96 -11.60
N GLY A 23 17.70 15.54 -10.43
CA GLY A 23 18.38 16.73 -9.91
C GLY A 23 17.92 18.04 -10.56
N ASN A 24 16.94 17.98 -11.46
CA ASN A 24 16.32 19.17 -12.07
C ASN A 24 15.62 20.02 -11.01
N TRP A 25 14.99 19.36 -10.02
CA TRP A 25 14.32 20.02 -8.90
C TRP A 25 15.03 19.73 -7.59
N LYS A 26 15.01 20.74 -6.72
CA LYS A 26 15.55 20.69 -5.35
C LYS A 26 14.63 21.47 -4.44
N CYS A 27 14.55 21.06 -3.18
CA CYS A 27 13.93 21.82 -2.11
C CYS A 27 14.95 22.01 -0.99
N CYS A 28 14.75 23.05 -0.17
CA CYS A 28 15.55 23.30 1.03
C CYS A 28 17.06 23.29 0.75
N GLY A 29 17.47 24.06 -0.27
CA GLY A 29 18.84 24.14 -0.76
C GLY A 29 19.21 23.04 -1.74
N ASN A 30 19.31 21.77 -1.30
CA ASN A 30 19.89 20.69 -2.11
C ASN A 30 19.21 19.31 -1.95
N ILE A 31 17.99 19.26 -1.43
CA ILE A 31 17.28 18.01 -1.14
C ILE A 31 16.38 17.65 -2.32
N GLY A 32 16.42 16.39 -2.76
CA GLY A 32 15.59 15.93 -3.89
C GLY A 32 15.98 14.57 -4.46
N THR A 33 17.25 14.41 -4.83
CA THR A 33 17.73 13.22 -5.59
C THR A 33 17.63 11.91 -4.80
N ASN A 34 17.60 11.99 -3.47
CA ASN A 34 17.45 10.85 -2.57
C ASN A 34 15.99 10.51 -2.22
N PHE A 35 15.01 11.26 -2.75
CA PHE A 35 13.60 10.94 -2.53
C PHE A 35 13.24 9.57 -3.09
N TYR A 36 12.33 8.92 -2.38
CA TYR A 36 11.60 7.76 -2.87
C TYR A 36 10.14 7.85 -2.44
N ARG A 37 9.24 7.29 -3.26
CA ARG A 37 7.81 7.25 -2.99
C ARG A 37 7.52 6.31 -1.82
N THR A 38 6.70 6.76 -0.88
CA THR A 38 6.29 5.99 0.28
C THR A 38 4.77 5.97 0.42
N GLY A 39 4.29 5.08 1.30
CA GLY A 39 2.86 4.98 1.61
C GLY A 39 2.40 6.19 2.42
N VAL A 40 1.12 6.49 2.32
CA VAL A 40 0.43 7.48 3.16
C VAL A 40 -0.42 6.75 4.18
N ASP A 41 -0.48 7.25 5.41
CA ASP A 41 -1.42 6.73 6.42
C ASP A 41 -2.85 7.10 5.98
N ALA A 42 -3.81 6.19 6.16
CA ALA A 42 -5.21 6.45 5.87
C ALA A 42 -5.89 7.34 6.93
N SER A 43 -5.22 7.62 8.05
CA SER A 43 -5.71 8.55 9.06
C SER A 43 -5.71 9.99 8.55
N PHE A 44 -6.76 10.73 8.89
CA PHE A 44 -6.87 12.13 8.54
C PHE A 44 -5.81 12.97 9.29
N PRO A 45 -5.09 13.87 8.60
CA PRO A 45 -5.15 14.19 7.18
C PRO A 45 -4.30 13.22 6.33
N SER A 46 -4.87 12.69 5.24
CA SER A 46 -4.25 11.66 4.37
C SER A 46 -3.83 12.25 3.02
N PRO A 47 -2.52 12.47 2.75
CA PRO A 47 -2.04 13.02 1.49
C PRO A 47 -2.32 12.14 0.27
N ASP A 48 -2.36 12.73 -0.93
CA ASP A 48 -2.49 11.98 -2.19
C ASP A 48 -1.22 11.20 -2.53
N ALA A 49 -0.06 11.76 -2.20
CA ALA A 49 1.23 11.11 -2.31
C ALA A 49 2.21 11.61 -1.24
N ALA A 50 3.25 10.82 -0.98
CA ALA A 50 4.34 11.23 -0.10
C ALA A 50 5.69 10.70 -0.60
N PHE A 51 6.73 11.52 -0.44
CA PHE A 51 8.12 11.14 -0.66
C PHE A 51 8.90 11.24 0.66
N TYR A 52 9.91 10.39 0.80
CA TYR A 52 10.78 10.41 1.97
C TYR A 52 12.25 10.45 1.57
N ASP A 53 13.05 11.21 2.30
CA ASP A 53 14.50 11.18 2.27
C ASP A 53 15.01 10.62 3.60
N ASN A 54 15.65 9.44 3.57
CA ASN A 54 16.19 8.82 4.79
C ASN A 54 17.41 9.54 5.35
N GLY A 55 18.27 10.07 4.49
CA GLY A 55 19.51 10.72 4.92
C GLY A 55 19.19 12.00 5.68
N ASN A 56 18.25 12.77 5.15
CA ASN A 56 17.82 14.03 5.76
C ASN A 56 16.67 13.88 6.77
N LYS A 57 16.02 12.70 6.82
CA LYS A 57 14.81 12.41 7.62
C LYS A 57 13.68 13.40 7.34
N ILE A 58 13.41 13.62 6.06
CA ILE A 58 12.41 14.56 5.58
C ILE A 58 11.28 13.80 4.92
N MET A 59 10.05 14.11 5.36
CA MET A 59 8.81 13.66 4.74
C MET A 59 8.22 14.81 3.94
N VAL A 60 7.90 14.56 2.67
CA VAL A 60 7.25 15.52 1.77
C VAL A 60 5.90 14.97 1.38
N SER A 61 4.82 15.68 1.72
CA SER A 61 3.45 15.31 1.33
C SER A 61 2.95 16.13 0.15
N PHE A 62 2.06 15.54 -0.64
CA PHE A 62 1.47 16.18 -1.81
C PHE A 62 -0.04 16.11 -1.73
N GLU A 63 -0.70 17.25 -1.88
CA GLU A 63 -2.12 17.37 -2.17
C GLU A 63 -2.30 17.60 -3.67
N PHE A 64 -3.14 16.83 -4.34
CA PHE A 64 -3.45 16.99 -5.75
C PHE A 64 -4.90 17.48 -5.93
N LYS A 65 -5.10 18.47 -6.81
CA LYS A 65 -6.44 18.90 -7.23
C LYS A 65 -6.61 18.74 -8.74
N PRO A 66 -7.72 18.13 -9.21
CA PRO A 66 -7.99 17.94 -10.65
C PRO A 66 -8.49 19.23 -11.33
N PRO A 67 -8.54 19.29 -12.67
CA PRO A 67 -9.10 20.44 -13.38
C PRO A 67 -10.63 20.57 -13.25
N THR A 68 -11.29 19.51 -12.78
CA THR A 68 -12.73 19.48 -12.49
C THR A 68 -13.07 20.01 -11.10
N GLU A 69 -12.06 20.41 -10.32
CA GLU A 69 -12.26 20.96 -8.98
C GLU A 69 -12.81 22.38 -9.03
N ASN A 70 -13.55 22.80 -7.99
CA ASN A 70 -14.00 24.17 -7.89
C ASN A 70 -13.02 25.05 -7.10
N LYS A 71 -13.17 26.38 -7.20
CA LYS A 71 -12.30 27.35 -6.49
C LYS A 71 -12.26 27.14 -4.97
N ARG A 72 -13.36 26.69 -4.35
CA ARG A 72 -13.38 26.37 -2.91
C ARG A 72 -12.55 25.11 -2.62
N GLY A 73 -12.65 24.09 -3.47
CA GLY A 73 -11.86 22.87 -3.39
C GLY A 73 -10.35 23.13 -3.46
N ILE A 74 -9.91 24.11 -4.28
CA ILE A 74 -8.50 24.54 -4.29
C ILE A 74 -8.07 25.13 -2.95
N LEU A 75 -8.88 26.01 -2.35
CA LEU A 75 -8.57 26.59 -1.03
C LEU A 75 -8.61 25.54 0.08
N THR A 76 -9.52 24.57 0.00
CA THR A 76 -9.52 23.38 0.87
C THR A 76 -8.21 22.60 0.72
N GLY A 77 -7.70 22.44 -0.50
CA GLY A 77 -6.41 21.80 -0.78
C GLY A 77 -5.23 22.52 -0.14
N LEU A 78 -5.25 23.86 -0.10
CA LEU A 78 -4.26 24.64 0.65
C LEU A 78 -4.38 24.35 2.16
N GLY A 79 -5.59 24.33 2.71
CA GLY A 79 -5.84 23.96 4.10
C GLY A 79 -5.35 22.55 4.45
N GLN A 80 -5.58 21.57 3.57
CA GLN A 80 -5.07 20.21 3.70
C GLN A 80 -3.54 20.18 3.68
N SER A 81 -2.91 20.92 2.78
CA SER A 81 -1.44 21.05 2.71
C SER A 81 -0.86 21.59 4.03
N ILE A 82 -1.48 22.62 4.62
CA ILE A 82 -1.11 23.13 5.95
C ILE A 82 -1.27 22.03 7.02
N ALA A 83 -2.37 21.27 6.99
CA ALA A 83 -2.62 20.21 7.96
C ALA A 83 -1.58 19.08 7.88
N TYR A 84 -1.05 18.75 6.70
CA TYR A 84 0.00 17.74 6.52
C TYR A 84 1.30 18.08 7.24
N LEU A 85 1.58 19.36 7.54
CA LEU A 85 2.75 19.73 8.32
C LEU A 85 2.75 19.20 9.77
N LYS A 86 1.62 18.64 10.24
CA LYS A 86 1.57 17.89 11.51
C LYS A 86 2.33 16.56 11.45
N THR A 87 2.46 15.97 10.26
CA THR A 87 3.05 14.65 10.03
C THR A 87 4.19 14.65 9.00
N SER A 88 4.41 15.78 8.33
CA SER A 88 5.38 15.95 7.25
C SER A 88 6.23 17.19 7.43
N SER A 89 7.47 17.13 6.96
CA SER A 89 8.42 18.23 7.01
C SER A 89 8.09 19.33 6.01
N ILE A 90 7.56 18.94 4.85
CA ILE A 90 7.19 19.80 3.74
C ILE A 90 5.85 19.31 3.19
N SER A 91 5.03 20.21 2.67
CA SER A 91 3.88 19.85 1.84
C SER A 91 3.87 20.64 0.53
N TYR A 92 3.41 20.03 -0.55
CA TYR A 92 3.15 20.72 -1.81
C TYR A 92 1.67 20.61 -2.18
N LEU A 93 1.10 21.72 -2.61
CA LEU A 93 -0.18 21.74 -3.31
C LEU A 93 0.09 21.66 -4.82
N ILE A 94 -0.52 20.69 -5.49
CA ILE A 94 -0.45 20.47 -6.94
C ILE A 94 -1.79 20.90 -7.55
N ILE A 95 -1.76 21.88 -8.46
CA ILE A 95 -2.95 22.46 -9.10
C ILE A 95 -2.85 22.41 -10.63
N PRO A 96 -3.98 22.38 -11.36
CA PRO A 96 -3.98 22.68 -12.79
C PRO A 96 -3.60 24.15 -13.01
N LYS A 97 -3.09 24.48 -14.20
CA LYS A 97 -2.86 25.88 -14.58
C LYS A 97 -4.16 26.69 -14.61
N LYS A 98 -5.25 26.07 -15.09
CA LYS A 98 -6.56 26.73 -15.26
C LYS A 98 -7.70 25.94 -14.63
N LEU A 99 -8.73 26.64 -14.19
CA LEU A 99 -10.06 26.10 -13.94
C LEU A 99 -11.03 26.75 -14.91
N GLU A 100 -11.47 26.01 -15.92
CA GLU A 100 -12.20 26.59 -17.05
C GLU A 100 -11.39 27.76 -17.64
N ASP A 101 -11.95 28.98 -17.65
CA ASP A 101 -11.29 30.19 -18.15
C ASP A 101 -10.48 30.95 -17.07
N PHE A 102 -10.51 30.48 -15.81
CA PHE A 102 -9.83 31.14 -14.71
C PHE A 102 -8.35 30.74 -14.63
N ASP A 103 -7.45 31.74 -14.68
CA ASP A 103 -6.02 31.55 -14.45
C ASP A 103 -5.74 31.25 -12.98
N LEU A 104 -5.77 29.96 -12.65
CA LEU A 104 -5.57 29.49 -11.29
C LEU A 104 -4.11 29.63 -10.86
N GLN A 105 -3.17 29.38 -11.78
CA GLN A 105 -1.74 29.46 -11.50
C GLN A 105 -1.36 30.86 -11.01
N ASP A 106 -1.75 31.91 -11.74
CA ASP A 106 -1.36 33.28 -11.40
C ASP A 106 -2.04 33.75 -10.12
N TYR A 107 -3.33 33.41 -9.93
CA TYR A 107 -4.03 33.68 -8.68
C TYR A 107 -3.30 33.03 -7.47
N MET A 108 -3.00 31.74 -7.56
CA MET A 108 -2.35 31.01 -6.47
C MET A 108 -0.89 31.42 -6.27
N LYS A 109 -0.17 31.79 -7.33
CA LYS A 109 1.18 32.35 -7.25
C LYS A 109 1.21 33.64 -6.42
N ASN A 110 0.26 34.54 -6.67
CA ASN A 110 0.12 35.78 -5.91
C ASN A 110 -0.25 35.50 -4.45
N LEU A 111 -1.19 34.58 -4.21
CA LEU A 111 -1.57 34.16 -2.86
C LEU A 111 -0.38 33.59 -2.08
N PHE A 112 0.38 32.67 -2.68
CA PHE A 112 1.54 32.06 -2.04
C PHE A 112 2.62 33.09 -1.74
N SER A 113 2.92 33.98 -2.68
CA SER A 113 3.96 35.01 -2.50
C SER A 113 3.64 35.97 -1.33
N ASN A 114 2.35 36.29 -1.15
CA ASN A 114 1.92 37.26 -0.12
C ASN A 114 1.65 36.61 1.25
N LEU A 115 1.07 35.41 1.27
CA LEU A 115 0.50 34.81 2.48
C LEU A 115 1.23 33.56 2.98
N VAL A 116 1.98 32.85 2.14
CA VAL A 116 2.57 31.54 2.48
C VAL A 116 4.11 31.59 2.51
N GLY A 117 4.71 32.20 1.49
CA GLY A 117 6.15 32.25 1.29
C GLY A 117 6.89 32.80 2.50
N GLY A 118 7.93 32.10 2.93
CA GLY A 118 8.72 32.44 4.12
C GLY A 118 8.00 32.31 5.47
N LYS A 119 6.73 31.89 5.49
CA LYS A 119 5.94 31.69 6.73
C LYS A 119 5.66 30.23 7.02
N LEU A 120 5.43 29.41 5.99
CA LEU A 120 5.14 27.99 6.12
C LEU A 120 5.98 27.18 5.10
N PRO A 121 6.44 25.97 5.43
CA PRO A 121 7.16 25.09 4.51
C PRO A 121 6.20 24.41 3.52
N ILE A 122 5.49 25.22 2.74
CA ILE A 122 4.48 24.78 1.77
C ILE A 122 4.86 25.31 0.39
N GLY A 123 4.96 24.41 -0.58
CA GLY A 123 5.22 24.76 -1.98
C GLY A 123 3.97 24.67 -2.85
N LEU A 124 4.06 25.27 -4.04
CA LEU A 124 3.04 25.25 -5.08
C LEU A 124 3.63 24.70 -6.36
N ILE A 125 2.97 23.68 -6.92
CA ILE A 125 3.29 23.10 -8.21
C ILE A 125 2.07 23.25 -9.11
N ALA A 126 2.27 23.71 -10.33
CA ALA A 126 1.24 23.71 -11.36
C ALA A 126 1.53 22.63 -12.40
N TYR A 127 0.48 22.03 -12.96
CA TYR A 127 0.57 21.10 -14.08
C TYR A 127 -0.30 21.56 -15.25
N ASP A 128 0.10 21.19 -16.47
CA ASP A 128 -0.67 21.49 -17.66
C ASP A 128 -1.98 20.68 -17.72
N ASN A 129 -3.11 21.36 -17.94
CA ASN A 129 -4.44 20.74 -17.90
C ASN A 129 -4.57 19.55 -18.86
N ASP A 130 -3.95 19.64 -20.05
CA ASP A 130 -4.02 18.61 -21.08
C ASP A 130 -2.86 17.61 -20.98
N HIS A 131 -1.73 18.04 -20.39
CA HIS A 131 -0.53 17.23 -20.20
C HIS A 131 -0.11 17.17 -18.72
N PRO A 132 -0.74 16.32 -17.88
CA PRO A 132 -0.50 16.28 -16.43
C PRO A 132 0.93 15.94 -15.99
N SER A 133 1.74 15.38 -16.89
CA SER A 133 3.17 15.14 -16.67
C SER A 133 4.01 16.42 -16.80
N GLU A 134 3.51 17.47 -17.44
CA GLU A 134 4.15 18.76 -17.58
C GLU A 134 3.94 19.62 -16.33
N VAL A 135 4.76 19.34 -15.33
CA VAL A 135 4.72 20.01 -14.02
C VAL A 135 5.76 21.12 -13.90
N SER A 136 5.44 22.20 -13.19
CA SER A 136 6.32 23.34 -12.90
C SER A 136 6.21 23.77 -11.44
N VAL A 137 7.35 23.97 -10.77
CA VAL A 137 7.35 24.57 -9.42
C VAL A 137 7.09 26.07 -9.58
N ILE A 138 5.99 26.53 -8.99
CA ILE A 138 5.58 27.94 -9.02
C ILE A 138 6.06 28.66 -7.76
N HIS A 139 5.99 27.97 -6.62
CA HIS A 139 6.55 28.42 -5.35
C HIS A 139 7.29 27.26 -4.70
N ASN A 140 8.57 27.44 -4.41
CA ASN A 140 9.38 26.39 -3.80
C ASN A 140 9.52 26.60 -2.29
N VAL A 141 9.96 25.55 -1.60
CA VAL A 141 10.28 25.60 -0.17
C VAL A 141 11.79 25.77 -0.02
N ASP A 142 12.23 27.01 0.14
CA ASP A 142 13.65 27.37 0.14
C ASP A 142 14.34 27.10 1.47
N SER A 143 13.61 27.18 2.59
CA SER A 143 14.13 26.85 3.91
C SER A 143 13.13 26.04 4.74
N LEU A 144 13.67 25.12 5.51
CA LEU A 144 12.97 24.39 6.56
C LEU A 144 12.85 25.31 7.78
N LEU A 145 11.89 26.25 7.77
CA LEU A 145 11.56 27.04 8.97
C LEU A 145 11.32 26.09 10.15
N GLU A 146 12.16 26.13 11.19
CA GLU A 146 12.15 25.25 12.39
C GLU A 146 11.48 23.87 12.18
N VAL A 147 11.94 23.12 11.18
CA VAL A 147 11.22 21.91 10.79
C VAL A 147 11.33 20.82 11.85
N LYS A 148 10.17 20.29 12.22
CA LYS A 148 10.08 19.03 12.96
C LYS A 148 10.68 17.93 12.08
N LYS A 149 11.85 17.45 12.48
CA LYS A 149 12.42 16.21 11.94
C LYS A 149 11.50 15.08 12.38
N PHE A 150 10.83 14.44 11.42
CA PHE A 150 9.97 13.31 11.73
C PHE A 150 10.83 12.04 11.82
N ASN A 151 10.62 11.29 12.91
CA ASN A 151 11.10 9.92 12.94
C ASN A 151 10.28 9.11 11.92
N GLN A 152 10.98 8.26 11.17
CA GLN A 152 10.46 7.43 10.10
C GLN A 152 9.06 6.86 10.38
N ILE A 153 8.04 7.37 9.67
CA ILE A 153 6.67 6.86 9.72
C ILE A 153 6.61 5.61 8.84
N SER A 154 7.24 4.53 9.32
CA SER A 154 7.38 3.22 8.64
C SER A 154 8.01 3.25 7.25
N GLU A 155 9.09 2.49 7.09
CA GLU A 155 9.73 2.26 5.79
C GLU A 155 8.80 1.41 4.89
N GLY A 156 7.90 2.08 4.16
CA GLY A 156 6.81 1.44 3.41
C GLY A 156 6.95 1.58 1.90
N ARG A 157 6.48 0.55 1.18
CA ARG A 157 6.13 0.68 -0.25
C ARG A 157 4.91 1.58 -0.37
N PHE A 158 4.81 2.35 -1.47
CA PHE A 158 3.65 3.21 -1.71
C PHE A 158 2.35 2.44 -1.99
N TRP A 159 2.44 1.13 -2.24
CA TRP A 159 1.28 0.26 -2.42
C TRP A 159 1.16 -0.80 -1.31
N ALA A 160 -0.02 -1.39 -1.19
CA ALA A 160 -0.34 -2.47 -0.28
C ALA A 160 0.25 -3.80 -0.76
N LYS A 161 1.54 -4.04 -0.48
CA LYS A 161 2.21 -5.29 -0.87
C LYS A 161 1.45 -6.52 -0.36
N HIS A 162 0.87 -7.29 -1.28
CA HIS A 162 0.16 -8.52 -0.95
C HIS A 162 1.13 -9.63 -0.57
N GLN A 163 0.75 -10.51 0.38
CA GLN A 163 1.60 -11.60 0.91
C GLN A 163 0.83 -12.92 1.00
N ASP A 164 0.14 -13.30 -0.07
CA ASP A 164 -0.64 -14.56 -0.16
C ASP A 164 -1.74 -14.69 0.90
N LEU A 165 -2.26 -13.56 1.39
CA LEU A 165 -3.39 -13.49 2.33
C LEU A 165 -4.70 -13.83 1.59
N PRO A 166 -5.37 -14.95 1.91
CA PRO A 166 -6.68 -15.26 1.34
C PRO A 166 -7.77 -14.32 1.83
N ILE A 167 -8.78 -14.07 0.99
CA ILE A 167 -9.87 -13.13 1.28
C ILE A 167 -10.68 -13.53 2.53
N PRO A 168 -11.04 -14.81 2.76
CA PRO A 168 -11.68 -15.21 4.02
C PRO A 168 -10.79 -15.03 5.25
N LEU A 169 -9.48 -15.26 5.11
CA LEU A 169 -8.55 -15.04 6.22
C LEU A 169 -8.41 -13.54 6.54
N PHE A 170 -8.41 -12.69 5.51
CA PHE A 170 -8.46 -11.25 5.68
C PHE A 170 -9.70 -10.82 6.47
N HIS A 171 -10.89 -11.34 6.13
CA HIS A 171 -12.12 -11.07 6.87
C HIS A 171 -12.07 -11.56 8.33
N LEU A 172 -11.51 -12.76 8.56
CA LEU A 172 -11.29 -13.30 9.90
C LEU A 172 -10.34 -12.42 10.75
N ILE A 173 -9.30 -11.85 10.15
CA ILE A 173 -8.44 -10.89 10.84
C ILE A 173 -9.24 -9.63 11.18
N LEU A 174 -10.03 -9.09 10.25
CA LEU A 174 -10.90 -7.94 10.51
C LEU A 174 -11.91 -8.22 11.64
N HIS A 175 -12.45 -9.44 11.71
CA HIS A 175 -13.31 -9.85 12.81
C HIS A 175 -12.65 -9.68 14.18
N CYS A 176 -11.39 -10.11 14.33
CA CYS A 176 -10.67 -9.95 15.59
C CYS A 176 -10.39 -8.47 15.92
N TYR A 177 -10.13 -7.63 14.91
CA TYR A 177 -10.01 -6.18 15.11
C TYR A 177 -11.34 -5.54 15.50
N TYR A 178 -12.46 -6.01 14.95
CA TYR A 178 -13.79 -5.58 15.36
C TYR A 178 -14.08 -5.98 16.80
N LEU A 179 -13.79 -7.23 17.20
CA LEU A 179 -13.94 -7.69 18.58
C LEU A 179 -13.11 -6.87 19.57
N LYS A 180 -11.89 -6.47 19.19
CA LYS A 180 -11.09 -5.52 19.97
C LYS A 180 -11.79 -4.17 20.08
N LYS A 181 -12.31 -3.61 18.97
CA LYS A 181 -13.02 -2.31 18.95
C LYS A 181 -14.21 -2.29 19.92
N ILE A 182 -14.96 -3.40 20.03
CA ILE A 182 -16.11 -3.51 20.94
C ILE A 182 -15.76 -4.03 22.35
N GLY A 183 -14.47 -4.11 22.69
CA GLY A 183 -14.00 -4.51 24.03
C GLY A 183 -14.14 -6.00 24.35
N LYS A 184 -14.36 -6.88 23.37
CA LYS A 184 -14.44 -8.34 23.56
C LYS A 184 -13.08 -9.03 23.53
N VAL A 185 -12.09 -8.44 22.87
CA VAL A 185 -10.71 -8.92 22.84
C VAL A 185 -9.82 -7.91 23.58
N PRO A 186 -9.20 -8.29 24.71
CA PRO A 186 -8.23 -7.44 25.38
C PRO A 186 -6.88 -7.47 24.62
N GLY A 187 -6.29 -6.31 24.37
CA GLY A 187 -4.93 -6.21 23.82
C GLY A 187 -4.81 -6.29 22.30
N ASP A 188 -3.92 -7.15 21.80
CA ASP A 188 -3.54 -7.21 20.39
C ASP A 188 -4.46 -8.13 19.58
N ALA A 189 -5.24 -7.54 18.67
CA ALA A 189 -6.23 -8.27 17.86
C ALA A 189 -5.62 -9.39 17.00
N PHE A 190 -4.39 -9.22 16.50
CA PHE A 190 -3.74 -10.25 15.69
C PHE A 190 -3.20 -11.41 16.54
N ALA A 191 -2.69 -11.13 17.75
CA ALA A 191 -2.33 -12.17 18.72
C ALA A 191 -3.55 -13.02 19.10
N ASP A 192 -4.70 -12.38 19.31
CA ASP A 192 -5.96 -13.08 19.57
C ASP A 192 -6.38 -13.96 18.38
N CYS A 193 -6.39 -13.37 17.18
CA CYS A 193 -6.62 -14.09 15.92
C CYS A 193 -5.73 -15.35 15.82
N TRP A 194 -4.44 -15.18 16.09
CA TRP A 194 -3.45 -16.25 16.03
C TRP A 194 -3.77 -17.40 17.01
N LYS A 195 -3.99 -17.07 18.28
CA LYS A 195 -4.20 -18.06 19.36
C LYS A 195 -5.53 -18.81 19.18
N ASN A 196 -6.58 -18.11 18.76
CA ASN A 196 -7.93 -18.67 18.75
C ASN A 196 -8.31 -19.31 17.41
N TYR A 197 -7.78 -18.81 16.29
CA TYR A 197 -8.25 -19.23 14.96
C TYR A 197 -7.13 -19.79 14.05
N LEU A 198 -5.91 -19.24 14.10
CA LEU A 198 -4.87 -19.58 13.11
C LEU A 198 -4.02 -20.77 13.53
N PHE A 199 -3.59 -20.82 14.79
CA PHE A 199 -2.69 -21.87 15.29
C PHE A 199 -3.12 -22.38 16.66
N LYS A 200 -3.63 -23.62 16.69
CA LYS A 200 -4.04 -24.28 17.94
C LYS A 200 -2.82 -24.81 18.69
N SER A 201 -2.68 -24.47 19.96
CA SER A 201 -1.59 -24.95 20.83
C SER A 201 -1.49 -26.48 20.89
N ASN A 202 -2.62 -27.20 20.72
CA ASN A 202 -2.64 -28.66 20.67
C ASN A 202 -1.84 -29.24 19.50
N SER A 203 -1.66 -28.49 18.40
CA SER A 203 -0.81 -28.91 17.27
C SER A 203 0.65 -29.11 17.68
N LEU A 204 1.13 -28.47 18.76
CA LEU A 204 2.47 -28.71 19.31
C LEU A 204 2.59 -30.06 20.02
N LYS A 205 1.48 -30.59 20.54
CA LYS A 205 1.43 -31.90 21.22
C LYS A 205 1.26 -33.03 20.21
N THR A 206 0.33 -32.88 19.28
CA THR A 206 0.00 -33.92 18.28
C THR A 206 0.97 -33.93 17.10
N LEU A 207 1.69 -32.82 16.87
CA LEU A 207 2.48 -32.56 15.66
C LEU A 207 1.65 -32.63 14.37
N GLU A 208 0.34 -32.44 14.49
CA GLU A 208 -0.59 -32.37 13.38
C GLU A 208 -1.03 -30.93 13.12
N PRO A 209 -0.93 -30.45 11.87
CA PRO A 209 -1.43 -29.13 11.52
C PRO A 209 -2.96 -29.10 11.54
N THR A 210 -3.53 -27.96 11.91
CA THR A 210 -4.99 -27.75 11.90
C THR A 210 -5.37 -26.89 10.71
N ASP A 211 -6.47 -27.25 10.03
CA ASP A 211 -7.11 -26.40 9.03
C ASP A 211 -7.66 -25.13 9.67
N VAL A 212 -7.31 -23.98 9.08
CA VAL A 212 -7.88 -22.70 9.49
C VAL A 212 -9.28 -22.57 8.92
N LYS A 213 -10.21 -22.16 9.77
CA LYS A 213 -11.61 -21.93 9.41
C LYS A 213 -11.99 -20.47 9.60
N ASP A 214 -12.95 -19.99 8.82
CA ASP A 214 -13.52 -18.66 8.99
C ASP A 214 -14.54 -18.61 10.14
N ILE A 215 -15.19 -17.45 10.31
CA ILE A 215 -16.18 -17.24 11.38
C ILE A 215 -17.48 -18.04 11.18
N ARG A 216 -17.65 -18.70 10.02
CA ARG A 216 -18.79 -19.57 9.67
C ARG A 216 -18.41 -21.05 9.70
N ASP A 217 -17.24 -21.38 10.27
CA ASP A 217 -16.67 -22.73 10.33
C ASP A 217 -16.32 -23.33 8.95
N GLU A 218 -16.20 -22.50 7.90
CA GLU A 218 -15.76 -22.93 6.57
C GLU A 218 -14.23 -22.98 6.48
N VAL A 219 -13.68 -24.03 5.88
CA VAL A 219 -12.22 -24.18 5.72
C VAL A 219 -11.68 -23.16 4.73
N ILE A 220 -10.71 -22.36 5.18
CA ILE A 220 -10.06 -21.33 4.36
C ILE A 220 -9.01 -21.98 3.47
N LYS A 221 -9.07 -21.67 2.18
CA LYS A 221 -8.10 -22.11 1.16
C LYS A 221 -7.15 -20.99 0.76
N THR A 222 -6.04 -21.34 0.11
CA THR A 222 -5.16 -20.40 -0.57
C THR A 222 -5.92 -19.60 -1.63
N LEU A 223 -5.38 -18.46 -2.07
CA LEU A 223 -6.01 -17.67 -3.15
C LEU A 223 -6.21 -18.44 -4.46
N ALA A 224 -5.36 -19.45 -4.72
CA ALA A 224 -5.51 -20.34 -5.86
C ALA A 224 -6.60 -21.41 -5.67
N GLY A 225 -7.25 -21.47 -4.50
CA GLY A 225 -8.31 -22.43 -4.17
C GLY A 225 -7.84 -23.89 -4.01
N SER A 226 -6.54 -24.16 -4.13
CA SER A 226 -6.01 -25.53 -4.26
C SER A 226 -5.61 -26.19 -2.94
N LYS A 227 -5.32 -25.42 -1.90
CA LYS A 227 -4.81 -25.95 -0.61
C LYS A 227 -5.49 -25.28 0.55
N ASN A 228 -5.77 -26.05 1.60
CA ASN A 228 -6.23 -25.49 2.87
C ASN A 228 -5.10 -24.72 3.55
N ILE A 229 -5.43 -23.64 4.23
CA ILE A 229 -4.47 -22.88 5.03
C ILE A 229 -4.18 -23.64 6.31
N ARG A 230 -2.90 -23.92 6.53
CA ARG A 230 -2.35 -24.56 7.72
C ARG A 230 -1.04 -23.89 8.09
N PHE A 231 -0.95 -23.35 9.30
CA PHE A 231 0.27 -22.70 9.78
C PHE A 231 1.27 -23.71 10.35
N LEU A 232 2.57 -23.46 10.12
CA LEU A 232 3.69 -24.30 10.56
C LEU A 232 3.67 -25.77 10.06
N GLU A 233 2.82 -26.11 9.07
CA GLU A 233 2.61 -27.47 8.58
C GLU A 233 3.91 -28.22 8.25
N LYS A 234 4.80 -27.60 7.46
CA LYS A 234 6.06 -28.24 7.05
C LYS A 234 6.97 -28.53 8.25
N ASN A 235 7.00 -27.63 9.23
CA ASN A 235 7.84 -27.77 10.42
C ASN A 235 7.27 -28.84 11.37
N LEU A 236 5.94 -28.89 11.53
CA LEU A 236 5.25 -29.94 12.28
C LEU A 236 5.50 -31.33 11.68
N LYS A 237 5.27 -31.48 10.37
CA LYS A 237 5.53 -32.74 9.64
C LYS A 237 6.98 -33.17 9.72
N LYS A 238 7.92 -32.22 9.73
CA LYS A 238 9.36 -32.51 9.93
C LYS A 238 9.63 -32.99 11.35
N ALA A 239 9.11 -32.30 12.37
CA ALA A 239 9.27 -32.68 13.77
C ALA A 239 8.69 -34.08 14.08
N LYS A 240 7.56 -34.43 13.46
CA LYS A 240 6.92 -35.76 13.60
C LYS A 240 7.81 -36.91 13.10
N LYS A 241 8.70 -36.65 12.14
CA LYS A 241 9.63 -37.64 11.58
C LYS A 241 10.93 -37.77 12.39
N LEU A 242 11.18 -36.89 13.36
CA LEU A 242 12.36 -36.92 14.21
C LEU A 242 12.07 -37.71 15.50
N SER A 243 13.13 -38.18 16.17
CA SER A 243 13.06 -38.85 17.47
C SER A 243 14.12 -38.30 18.44
N GLY A 244 13.96 -38.61 19.73
CA GLY A 244 14.92 -38.26 20.78
C GLY A 244 15.14 -36.75 20.91
N GLU A 245 16.40 -36.36 21.08
CA GLU A 245 16.81 -34.96 21.31
C GLU A 245 16.48 -34.03 20.14
N LYS A 246 16.70 -34.48 18.90
CA LYS A 246 16.38 -33.70 17.69
C LYS A 246 14.89 -33.35 17.59
N GLN A 247 14.01 -34.25 18.06
CA GLN A 247 12.58 -33.96 18.12
C GLN A 247 12.27 -32.91 19.18
N LYS A 248 12.89 -32.99 20.36
CA LYS A 248 12.75 -31.99 21.43
C LYS A 248 13.19 -30.60 20.97
N GLU A 249 14.33 -30.51 20.28
CA GLU A 249 14.81 -29.25 19.68
C GLU A 249 13.83 -28.68 18.65
N ALA A 250 13.31 -29.53 17.77
CA ALA A 250 12.34 -29.11 16.75
C ALA A 250 11.03 -28.58 17.38
N ILE A 251 10.55 -29.24 18.46
CA ILE A 251 9.39 -28.79 19.22
C ILE A 251 9.67 -27.46 19.94
N SER A 252 10.86 -27.30 20.53
CA SER A 252 11.28 -26.04 21.15
C SER A 252 11.27 -24.88 20.15
N LYS A 253 11.78 -25.11 18.94
CA LYS A 253 11.72 -24.14 17.85
C LYS A 253 10.28 -23.81 17.45
N LEU A 254 9.40 -24.81 17.31
CA LEU A 254 7.98 -24.60 17.02
C LEU A 254 7.27 -23.77 18.09
N LYS A 255 7.59 -23.99 19.37
CA LYS A 255 7.10 -23.17 20.48
C LYS A 255 7.55 -21.72 20.34
N LYS A 256 8.83 -21.48 20.02
CA LYS A 256 9.34 -20.13 19.73
C LYS A 256 8.64 -19.49 18.52
N ASP A 257 8.47 -20.25 17.43
CA ASP A 257 7.86 -19.77 16.18
C ASP A 257 6.38 -19.40 16.33
N SER A 258 5.67 -20.04 17.26
CA SER A 258 4.25 -19.80 17.55
C SER A 258 3.98 -18.86 18.72
N ASN A 259 5.02 -18.44 19.46
CA ASN A 259 4.88 -17.58 20.63
C ASN A 259 4.57 -16.13 20.23
N THR A 260 3.43 -15.61 20.70
CA THR A 260 2.98 -14.23 20.43
C THR A 260 3.71 -13.17 21.23
N GLU A 261 4.37 -13.56 22.32
CA GLU A 261 5.08 -12.67 23.25
C GLU A 261 6.60 -12.68 23.01
N PHE A 262 7.06 -13.42 22.00
CA PHE A 262 8.49 -13.48 21.67
C PHE A 262 8.99 -12.14 21.15
N VAL A 263 10.02 -11.59 21.80
CA VAL A 263 10.71 -10.37 21.36
C VAL A 263 11.75 -10.72 20.30
N GLY A 264 11.56 -10.22 19.08
CA GLY A 264 12.44 -10.45 17.93
C GLY A 264 11.77 -11.26 16.82
N ASP A 265 12.58 -11.80 15.90
CA ASP A 265 12.04 -12.50 14.73
C ASP A 265 11.60 -13.93 15.06
N ASN A 266 10.32 -14.21 14.78
CA ASN A 266 9.76 -15.55 14.74
C ASN A 266 8.68 -15.64 13.64
N TYR A 267 8.12 -16.84 13.43
CA TYR A 267 7.13 -17.04 12.37
C TYR A 267 5.85 -16.20 12.57
N TYR A 268 5.32 -16.13 13.80
CA TYR A 268 4.19 -15.28 14.16
C TYR A 268 4.43 -13.79 13.83
N ASN A 269 5.54 -13.20 14.29
CA ASN A 269 5.89 -11.79 14.09
C ASN A 269 6.08 -11.48 12.60
N SER A 270 6.63 -12.42 11.82
CA SER A 270 6.74 -12.28 10.36
C SER A 270 5.36 -12.23 9.69
N LEU A 271 4.43 -13.11 10.07
CA LEU A 271 3.06 -13.09 9.55
C LEU A 271 2.30 -11.83 9.98
N LYS A 272 2.39 -11.47 11.26
CA LYS A 272 1.80 -10.25 11.82
C LYS A 272 2.25 -9.03 11.01
N LYS A 273 3.57 -8.89 10.82
CA LYS A 273 4.15 -7.80 10.03
C LYS A 273 3.54 -7.76 8.63
N ASN A 274 3.48 -8.89 7.93
CA ASN A 274 2.96 -8.93 6.56
C ASN A 274 1.46 -8.61 6.47
N PHE A 275 0.63 -9.30 7.26
CA PHE A 275 -0.82 -9.16 7.16
C PHE A 275 -1.32 -7.85 7.74
N VAL A 276 -0.83 -7.44 8.91
CA VAL A 276 -1.26 -6.17 9.53
C VAL A 276 -0.79 -4.97 8.69
N THR A 277 0.42 -5.02 8.11
CA THR A 277 0.86 -3.95 7.20
C THR A 277 -0.05 -3.86 5.98
N PHE A 278 -0.47 -4.99 5.41
CA PHE A 278 -1.43 -4.99 4.31
C PHE A 278 -2.76 -4.34 4.72
N LEU A 279 -3.36 -4.72 5.86
CA LEU A 279 -4.60 -4.11 6.37
C LEU A 279 -4.48 -2.59 6.60
N LYS A 280 -3.31 -2.13 7.05
CA LYS A 280 -3.00 -0.71 7.21
C LYS A 280 -2.93 0.01 5.87
N HIS A 281 -2.21 -0.56 4.90
CA HIS A 281 -2.04 0.05 3.57
C HIS A 281 -3.33 0.07 2.75
N VAL A 282 -4.29 -0.83 3.01
CA VAL A 282 -5.64 -0.75 2.39
C VAL A 282 -6.63 0.10 3.20
N GLY A 283 -6.17 0.78 4.27
CA GLY A 283 -6.96 1.76 5.03
C GLY A 283 -8.01 1.21 5.99
N LEU A 284 -7.89 -0.04 6.41
CA LEU A 284 -8.87 -0.68 7.28
C LEU A 284 -8.46 -0.66 8.75
N VAL A 285 -7.16 -0.57 9.00
CA VAL A 285 -6.57 -0.48 10.33
C VAL A 285 -5.65 0.74 10.36
N GLU A 286 -5.78 1.58 11.37
CA GLU A 286 -4.92 2.74 11.58
C GLU A 286 -3.50 2.31 12.00
N SER A 287 -2.53 3.22 11.91
CA SER A 287 -1.18 2.99 12.42
C SER A 287 -1.16 2.59 13.91
N THR A 288 -2.10 3.13 14.71
CA THR A 288 -2.33 2.81 16.13
C THR A 288 -2.86 1.40 16.40
N GLY A 289 -3.32 0.69 15.35
CA GLY A 289 -3.89 -0.65 15.48
C GLY A 289 -5.37 -0.66 15.86
N ASN A 290 -6.10 0.43 15.59
CA ASN A 290 -7.55 0.52 15.70
C ASN A 290 -8.21 0.32 14.33
N LEU A 291 -9.43 -0.20 14.33
CA LEU A 291 -10.22 -0.41 13.11
C LEU A 291 -10.88 0.91 12.67
N THR A 292 -10.65 1.31 11.41
CA THR A 292 -11.25 2.52 10.82
C THR A 292 -12.76 2.36 10.62
N GLU A 293 -13.49 3.45 10.39
CA GLU A 293 -14.92 3.38 10.04
C GLU A 293 -15.15 2.53 8.79
N TYR A 294 -14.32 2.71 7.77
CA TYR A 294 -14.36 1.90 6.56
C TYR A 294 -14.05 0.42 6.84
N GLY A 295 -13.08 0.14 7.71
CA GLY A 295 -12.79 -1.20 8.23
C GLY A 295 -13.99 -1.87 8.92
N VAL A 296 -14.76 -1.11 9.70
CA VAL A 296 -16.01 -1.57 10.34
C VAL A 296 -17.05 -1.92 9.28
N LYS A 297 -17.29 -1.01 8.31
CA LYS A 297 -18.26 -1.22 7.23
C LYS A 297 -17.94 -2.46 6.40
N LEU A 298 -16.68 -2.61 5.97
CA LEU A 298 -16.25 -3.77 5.19
C LEU A 298 -16.35 -5.08 5.99
N TYR A 299 -16.00 -5.06 7.28
CA TYR A 299 -16.21 -6.20 8.17
C TYR A 299 -17.68 -6.64 8.20
N HIS A 300 -18.61 -5.70 8.41
CA HIS A 300 -20.04 -5.99 8.44
C HIS A 300 -20.57 -6.50 7.09
N LEU A 301 -20.08 -5.96 5.98
CA LEU A 301 -20.43 -6.46 4.64
C LEU A 301 -20.08 -7.95 4.49
N GLY A 302 -18.87 -8.34 4.93
CA GLY A 302 -18.43 -9.74 4.92
C GLY A 302 -19.17 -10.60 5.95
N LEU A 303 -19.56 -10.03 7.10
CA LEU A 303 -20.34 -10.74 8.11
C LEU A 303 -21.74 -11.10 7.58
N MET A 304 -22.41 -10.17 6.90
CA MET A 304 -23.76 -10.37 6.36
C MET A 304 -23.76 -11.30 5.14
N ASN A 305 -22.90 -11.04 4.16
CA ASN A 305 -22.95 -11.74 2.87
C ASN A 305 -22.01 -12.96 2.81
N GLY A 306 -21.00 -13.00 3.66
CA GLY A 306 -19.93 -13.99 3.66
C GLY A 306 -18.70 -13.49 2.90
N PRO A 307 -17.49 -13.88 3.34
CA PRO A 307 -16.26 -13.39 2.73
C PRO A 307 -15.99 -13.94 1.32
N ASN A 308 -16.72 -14.99 0.91
CA ASN A 308 -16.68 -15.54 -0.44
C ASN A 308 -17.73 -14.92 -1.38
N SER A 309 -18.60 -14.04 -0.87
CA SER A 309 -19.63 -13.40 -1.70
C SER A 309 -19.01 -12.43 -2.70
N LYS A 310 -19.64 -12.31 -3.89
CA LYS A 310 -19.21 -11.38 -4.93
C LYS A 310 -19.17 -9.94 -4.41
N ILE A 311 -20.19 -9.51 -3.67
CA ILE A 311 -20.26 -8.15 -3.13
C ILE A 311 -19.09 -7.85 -2.19
N PHE A 312 -18.74 -8.77 -1.28
CA PHE A 312 -17.59 -8.57 -0.40
C PHE A 312 -16.27 -8.54 -1.18
N GLN A 313 -16.09 -9.46 -2.14
CA GLN A 313 -14.88 -9.52 -2.96
C GLN A 313 -14.70 -8.28 -3.84
N ASP A 314 -15.79 -7.73 -4.39
CA ASP A 314 -15.74 -6.52 -5.21
C ASP A 314 -15.36 -5.29 -4.36
N TYR A 315 -15.91 -5.14 -3.15
CA TYR A 315 -15.50 -4.06 -2.24
C TYR A 315 -14.08 -4.25 -1.68
N PHE A 316 -13.68 -5.49 -1.35
CA PHE A 316 -12.29 -5.80 -1.02
C PHE A 316 -11.35 -5.39 -2.16
N LEU A 317 -11.71 -5.75 -3.40
CA LEU A 317 -10.94 -5.39 -4.58
C LEU A 317 -10.88 -3.87 -4.78
N LYS A 318 -11.98 -3.14 -4.55
CA LYS A 318 -11.99 -1.67 -4.56
C LYS A 318 -10.96 -1.11 -3.57
N CYS A 319 -10.92 -1.62 -2.34
CA CYS A 319 -9.93 -1.23 -1.33
C CYS A 319 -8.49 -1.46 -1.83
N VAL A 320 -8.24 -2.60 -2.46
CA VAL A 320 -6.92 -2.97 -2.98
C VAL A 320 -6.51 -2.07 -4.15
N LEU A 321 -7.43 -1.77 -5.07
CA LEU A 321 -7.18 -0.95 -6.25
C LEU A 321 -6.92 0.51 -5.89
N GLU A 322 -7.81 1.12 -5.11
CA GLU A 322 -7.80 2.55 -4.81
C GLU A 322 -6.87 2.85 -3.63
N THR A 323 -7.26 2.48 -2.41
CA THR A 323 -6.48 2.76 -1.19
C THR A 323 -5.15 2.03 -1.17
N GLY A 324 -5.14 0.76 -1.59
CA GLY A 324 -3.94 -0.06 -1.68
C GLY A 324 -3.03 0.29 -2.86
N ARG A 325 -3.43 1.21 -3.74
CA ARG A 325 -2.66 1.68 -4.91
C ARG A 325 -2.26 0.57 -5.90
N HIS A 326 -3.01 -0.53 -5.96
CA HIS A 326 -2.77 -1.54 -7.02
C HIS A 326 -3.15 -1.01 -8.40
N LEU A 327 -4.08 -0.05 -8.49
CA LEU A 327 -4.44 0.56 -9.77
C LEU A 327 -3.24 1.28 -10.41
N ASP A 328 -2.40 1.95 -9.61
CA ASP A 328 -1.15 2.58 -10.06
C ASP A 328 -0.21 1.55 -10.70
N LEU A 329 -0.04 0.39 -10.05
CA LEU A 329 0.78 -0.71 -10.60
C LEU A 329 0.22 -1.28 -11.89
N ILE A 330 -1.11 -1.39 -11.98
CA ILE A 330 -1.79 -1.90 -13.17
C ILE A 330 -1.58 -0.95 -14.34
N PHE A 331 -1.73 0.36 -14.15
CA PHE A 331 -1.44 1.34 -15.20
C PHE A 331 -0.01 1.23 -15.73
N ASP A 332 0.96 1.10 -14.85
CA ASP A 332 2.37 0.99 -15.26
C ASP A 332 2.66 -0.30 -16.03
N ILE A 333 2.13 -1.43 -15.55
CA ILE A 333 2.29 -2.72 -16.26
C ILE A 333 1.57 -2.68 -17.60
N ASP A 334 0.33 -2.19 -17.64
CA ASP A 334 -0.45 -2.13 -18.88
C ASP A 334 0.22 -1.19 -19.91
N GLY A 335 0.76 -0.06 -19.46
CA GLY A 335 1.56 0.85 -20.28
C GLY A 335 2.76 0.15 -20.91
N LEU A 336 3.57 -0.55 -20.11
CA LEU A 336 4.71 -1.33 -20.61
C LEU A 336 4.26 -2.50 -21.51
N CYS A 337 3.16 -3.16 -21.18
CA CYS A 337 2.55 -4.21 -22.01
C CYS A 337 2.17 -3.69 -23.39
N ASN A 338 1.68 -2.46 -23.48
CA ASN A 338 1.34 -1.79 -24.73
C ASN A 338 2.59 -1.35 -25.50
N GLU A 339 3.58 -0.75 -24.83
CA GLU A 339 4.86 -0.33 -25.42
C GLU A 339 5.64 -1.51 -26.04
N TYR A 340 5.68 -2.65 -25.33
CA TYR A 340 6.46 -3.83 -25.72
C TYR A 340 5.60 -4.95 -26.34
N ARG A 341 4.41 -4.61 -26.86
CA ARG A 341 3.51 -5.58 -27.50
C ARG A 341 4.22 -6.29 -28.66
N GLY A 342 4.10 -7.62 -28.68
CA GLY A 342 4.79 -8.51 -29.63
C GLY A 342 6.26 -8.78 -29.31
N LYS A 343 6.88 -8.03 -28.38
CA LYS A 343 8.33 -8.06 -28.14
C LYS A 343 8.69 -8.78 -26.84
N MET A 344 8.07 -8.42 -25.72
CA MET A 344 8.41 -8.93 -24.39
C MET A 344 7.29 -9.78 -23.76
N THR A 345 7.69 -10.78 -22.99
CA THR A 345 6.84 -11.55 -22.08
C THR A 345 6.53 -10.74 -20.82
N THR A 346 5.49 -11.13 -20.08
CA THR A 346 5.13 -10.50 -18.80
C THR A 346 6.27 -10.54 -17.79
N LYS A 347 7.06 -11.62 -17.81
CA LYS A 347 8.23 -11.78 -16.93
C LYS A 347 9.32 -10.75 -17.24
N GLU A 348 9.61 -10.52 -18.51
CA GLU A 348 10.59 -9.53 -18.97
C GLU A 348 10.12 -8.11 -18.63
N ILE A 349 8.85 -7.80 -18.90
CA ILE A 349 8.22 -6.53 -18.53
C ILE A 349 8.31 -6.28 -17.01
N THR A 350 7.95 -7.28 -16.21
CA THR A 350 8.00 -7.15 -14.73
C THR A 350 9.44 -6.97 -14.23
N SER A 351 10.43 -7.57 -14.90
CA SER A 351 11.84 -7.34 -14.58
C SER A 351 12.27 -5.92 -14.92
N LYS A 352 11.93 -5.43 -16.11
CA LYS A 352 12.19 -4.06 -16.54
C LYS A 352 11.54 -3.04 -15.58
N MET A 353 10.26 -3.25 -15.27
CA MET A 353 9.53 -2.40 -14.31
C MET A 353 10.21 -2.34 -12.96
N ASN A 354 10.72 -3.46 -12.44
CA ASN A 354 11.45 -3.48 -11.17
C ASN A 354 12.71 -2.61 -11.21
N ASP A 355 13.45 -2.63 -12.31
CA ASP A 355 14.67 -1.82 -12.47
C ASP A 355 14.33 -0.33 -12.67
N ASP A 356 13.29 -0.03 -13.46
CA ASP A 356 12.80 1.33 -13.67
C ASP A 356 12.26 1.94 -12.35
N TYR A 357 11.51 1.15 -11.57
CA TYR A 357 11.01 1.55 -10.25
C TYR A 357 12.13 1.84 -9.26
N GLU A 358 13.21 1.07 -9.30
CA GLU A 358 14.37 1.29 -8.43
C GLU A 358 15.10 2.58 -8.80
N LYS A 359 15.39 2.78 -10.08
CA LYS A 359 16.05 4.00 -10.58
C LYS A 359 15.19 5.25 -10.33
N GLY A 360 13.88 5.14 -10.56
CA GLY A 360 12.90 6.21 -10.39
C GLY A 360 12.51 6.51 -8.95
N GLY A 361 13.01 5.76 -7.96
CA GLY A 361 12.66 5.97 -6.54
C GLY A 361 11.26 5.49 -6.15
N MET A 362 10.62 4.63 -6.93
CA MET A 362 9.31 4.03 -6.60
C MET A 362 9.44 2.88 -5.57
N ILE A 363 10.62 2.27 -5.48
CA ILE A 363 10.97 1.28 -4.45
C ILE A 363 12.34 1.59 -3.84
N LYS A 364 12.46 1.35 -2.53
CA LYS A 364 13.75 1.34 -1.84
C LYS A 364 14.28 -0.09 -1.76
N ARG A 365 15.49 -0.36 -2.27
CA ARG A 365 16.25 -1.55 -1.86
C ARG A 365 17.05 -1.22 -0.61
N ASN A 366 16.97 -2.11 0.39
CA ASN A 366 17.83 -2.00 1.57
C ASN A 366 19.28 -2.26 1.13
N PRO A 367 20.21 -1.29 1.29
CA PRO A 367 21.62 -1.47 0.92
C PRO A 367 22.29 -2.60 1.72
N ASN A 368 21.81 -2.90 2.93
CA ASN A 368 22.28 -4.01 3.77
C ASN A 368 21.64 -5.36 3.41
N ARG A 369 20.81 -5.44 2.36
CA ARG A 369 20.23 -6.71 1.91
C ARG A 369 21.34 -7.54 1.25
N ASN A 370 22.02 -8.37 2.05
CA ASN A 370 23.04 -9.37 1.66
C ASN A 370 23.40 -9.31 0.17
N ALA A 371 24.35 -8.43 -0.15
CA ALA A 371 24.85 -8.24 -1.51
C ALA A 371 25.12 -9.62 -2.15
N GLY A 372 24.52 -9.88 -3.31
CA GLY A 372 24.70 -11.12 -4.07
C GLY A 372 23.63 -12.21 -3.91
N LYS A 373 22.62 -12.07 -3.03
CA LYS A 373 21.48 -13.01 -2.97
C LYS A 373 20.23 -12.43 -3.63
N THR A 374 19.96 -12.87 -4.86
CA THR A 374 18.70 -12.58 -5.56
C THR A 374 17.52 -13.09 -4.72
N SER A 375 16.48 -12.25 -4.61
CA SER A 375 15.21 -12.65 -4.00
C SER A 375 14.69 -13.93 -4.68
N ARG A 376 14.39 -14.97 -3.90
CA ARG A 376 13.70 -16.17 -4.42
C ARG A 376 12.26 -15.87 -4.85
N VAL A 377 11.71 -14.74 -4.41
CA VAL A 377 10.37 -14.26 -4.77
C VAL A 377 10.52 -13.17 -5.82
N GLY A 378 9.97 -13.41 -7.02
CA GLY A 378 9.95 -12.45 -8.11
C GLY A 378 9.16 -11.18 -7.75
N PHE A 379 9.51 -10.06 -8.40
CA PHE A 379 8.79 -8.81 -8.26
C PHE A 379 7.31 -9.00 -8.63
N LEU A 380 6.42 -8.42 -7.83
CA LEU A 380 4.95 -8.50 -7.96
C LEU A 380 4.33 -9.91 -7.96
N LYS A 381 5.08 -10.97 -7.60
CA LYS A 381 4.57 -12.36 -7.64
C LYS A 381 3.20 -12.53 -6.96
N TYR A 382 3.04 -11.97 -5.76
CA TYR A 382 1.82 -12.15 -4.96
C TYR A 382 0.69 -11.24 -5.45
N GLU A 383 1.02 -10.06 -5.95
CA GLU A 383 0.09 -9.16 -6.62
C GLU A 383 -0.53 -9.85 -7.86
N PHE A 384 0.29 -10.51 -8.70
CA PHE A 384 -0.22 -11.32 -9.82
C PHE A 384 -1.07 -12.52 -9.39
N ILE A 385 -0.79 -13.14 -8.25
CA ILE A 385 -1.64 -14.23 -7.70
C ILE A 385 -2.99 -13.64 -7.29
N LEU A 386 -2.99 -12.52 -6.57
CA LEU A 386 -4.20 -11.82 -6.16
C LEU A 386 -5.04 -11.38 -7.36
N TRP A 387 -4.42 -10.72 -8.34
CA TRP A 387 -5.10 -10.25 -9.54
C TRP A 387 -5.72 -11.38 -10.35
N ARG A 388 -5.06 -12.55 -10.45
CA ARG A 388 -5.68 -13.75 -11.06
C ARG A 388 -6.86 -14.26 -10.26
N SER A 389 -6.72 -14.38 -8.94
CA SER A 389 -7.80 -14.86 -8.06
C SER A 389 -9.04 -13.96 -8.10
N LEU A 390 -8.85 -12.68 -8.39
CA LEU A 390 -9.90 -11.68 -8.55
C LEU A 390 -10.27 -11.41 -10.01
N SER A 391 -9.81 -12.24 -10.96
CA SER A 391 -10.12 -12.11 -12.39
C SER A 391 -9.82 -10.73 -13.00
N LEU A 392 -8.80 -10.03 -12.49
CA LEU A 392 -8.32 -8.77 -13.06
C LEU A 392 -7.42 -9.01 -14.27
N ILE A 393 -6.79 -10.18 -14.35
CA ILE A 393 -5.90 -10.54 -15.44
C ILE A 393 -6.22 -11.93 -15.97
N GLU A 394 -6.07 -12.07 -17.28
CA GLU A 394 -6.23 -13.33 -18.01
C GLU A 394 -4.93 -13.68 -18.71
N LYS A 395 -4.69 -14.98 -18.95
CA LYS A 395 -3.52 -15.44 -19.69
C LYS A 395 -3.80 -15.38 -21.18
N THR A 396 -2.91 -14.76 -21.94
CA THR A 396 -3.00 -14.71 -23.40
C THR A 396 -1.94 -15.61 -24.04
N LYS A 397 -2.10 -15.91 -25.34
CA LYS A 397 -1.07 -16.62 -26.12
C LYS A 397 0.01 -15.69 -26.69
N GLY A 398 -0.17 -14.37 -26.52
CA GLY A 398 0.69 -13.35 -27.11
C GLY A 398 1.87 -12.95 -26.23
N LYS A 399 2.58 -11.94 -26.70
CA LYS A 399 3.57 -11.18 -25.92
C LYS A 399 3.02 -9.76 -25.73
N PRO A 400 2.80 -9.28 -24.51
CA PRO A 400 2.88 -10.03 -23.24
C PRO A 400 1.80 -11.11 -23.10
N ASP A 401 2.07 -12.11 -22.27
CA ASP A 401 1.22 -13.29 -22.02
C ASP A 401 0.10 -13.03 -20.99
N ILE A 402 -0.29 -11.76 -20.82
CA ILE A 402 -1.42 -11.33 -20.00
C ILE A 402 -2.26 -10.26 -20.71
N SER A 403 -3.51 -10.11 -20.26
CA SER A 403 -4.37 -8.96 -20.53
C SER A 403 -5.10 -8.55 -19.26
N PHE A 404 -5.31 -7.24 -19.06
CA PHE A 404 -6.11 -6.72 -17.96
C PHE A 404 -7.60 -6.67 -18.32
N ASN A 405 -8.45 -7.07 -17.38
CA ASN A 405 -9.90 -6.96 -17.49
C ASN A 405 -10.34 -5.55 -17.05
N TRP A 406 -10.14 -4.57 -17.94
CA TRP A 406 -10.50 -3.18 -17.70
C TRP A 406 -11.99 -2.96 -17.43
N LYS A 407 -12.87 -3.82 -17.99
CA LYS A 407 -14.30 -3.81 -17.68
C LYS A 407 -14.53 -4.03 -16.19
N LYS A 408 -13.98 -5.13 -15.64
CA LYS A 408 -14.11 -5.45 -14.21
C LYS A 408 -13.47 -4.38 -13.32
N ILE A 409 -12.27 -3.90 -13.68
CA ILE A 409 -11.58 -2.85 -12.91
C ILE A 409 -12.46 -1.59 -12.84
N THR A 410 -13.02 -1.15 -13.97
CA THR A 410 -13.86 0.05 -14.03
C THR A 410 -15.17 -0.13 -13.28
N GLU A 411 -15.82 -1.30 -13.40
CA GLU A 411 -17.03 -1.65 -12.64
C GLU A 411 -16.81 -1.61 -11.13
N VAL A 412 -15.65 -2.09 -10.67
CA VAL A 412 -15.35 -2.12 -9.22
C VAL A 412 -14.99 -0.73 -8.70
N CYS A 413 -14.20 0.05 -9.44
CA CYS A 413 -13.86 1.44 -9.07
C CYS A 413 -15.09 2.36 -9.12
N SER A 414 -16.15 2.01 -9.86
CA SER A 414 -17.40 2.79 -9.92
C SER A 414 -18.43 2.41 -8.86
N LEU A 415 -18.16 1.40 -8.02
CA LEU A 415 -19.03 1.09 -6.89
C LEU A 415 -19.20 2.33 -6.00
N PRO A 416 -20.34 2.49 -5.31
CA PRO A 416 -20.50 3.57 -4.34
C PRO A 416 -19.51 3.41 -3.18
N GLU A 417 -19.42 4.43 -2.33
CA GLU A 417 -18.77 4.27 -1.04
C GLU A 417 -19.62 3.36 -0.14
N LEU A 418 -18.95 2.59 0.72
CA LEU A 418 -19.62 1.72 1.70
C LEU A 418 -20.32 2.51 2.80
#